data_AF-A0A257I026-F1
#
_entry.id   AF-A0A257I026-F1
#
_cell.length_a   1.000
_cell.length_b   1.000
_cell.length_c   1.000
_cell.angle_alpha   90.00
_cell.angle_beta   90.00
_cell.angle_gamma   90.00
#
_symmetry.space_group_name_H-M   'P 1'
#
loop_
_entity.id
_entity.type
_entity.pdbx_description
1 polymer ?
#
loop_
_entity_poly.entity_id
_entity_poly.type
_entity_poly.pdbx_seq_one_letter_code
_entity_poly.pdbx_strand_id
1 'polypeptide(L)'
;MRRSVFTGILAFLGLYLVANGQTNIPTNPSLRLRAYERVFINGVAPSPVMEVGGKETKVQVIPTKPVYYIYLIANKVPYIKIERVWIKQQLYTATITRVATKPVLIENGKQKDTLVKYTDEAVWQISIKDKVTNGTKSKKDIADKVAANELVLRLNDKSGAVYTRVAKTFTKLEPQAGM
;
A
#
# COMPACT_ATOMS: atom_id res chain seq x y z
N MET A 1 62.52 -27.94 46.17
CA MET A 1 62.72 -28.85 45.03
C MET A 1 62.25 -28.17 43.75
N ARG A 2 63.15 -27.97 42.79
CA ARG A 2 62.84 -27.59 41.40
C ARG A 2 62.32 -28.83 40.65
N ARG A 3 61.31 -28.67 39.78
CA ARG A 3 61.39 -28.99 38.34
C ARG A 3 60.09 -28.63 37.62
N SER A 4 60.29 -27.86 36.56
CA SER A 4 59.40 -27.49 35.45
C SER A 4 59.02 -28.71 34.61
N VAL A 5 57.89 -28.66 33.86
CA VAL A 5 57.85 -28.84 32.37
C VAL A 5 56.60 -28.18 31.79
N PHE A 6 56.80 -27.51 30.65
CA PHE A 6 55.88 -26.86 29.72
C PHE A 6 54.96 -27.82 28.95
N THR A 7 53.76 -27.36 28.59
CA THR A 7 53.06 -27.52 27.27
C THR A 7 51.67 -26.88 27.47
N GLY A 8 51.07 -26.06 26.61
CA GLY A 8 51.28 -25.65 25.23
C GLY A 8 49.90 -25.23 24.68
N ILE A 9 49.91 -24.45 23.59
CA ILE A 9 48.79 -24.20 22.65
C ILE A 9 48.01 -22.88 22.84
N LEU A 10 48.34 -21.93 21.95
CA LEU A 10 47.52 -20.81 21.50
C LEU A 10 46.14 -21.30 21.00
N ALA A 11 45.08 -20.59 21.36
CA ALA A 11 43.88 -20.51 20.54
C ALA A 11 43.48 -19.05 20.38
N PHE A 12 43.85 -18.48 19.24
CA PHE A 12 43.17 -17.33 18.64
C PHE A 12 41.71 -17.74 18.38
N LEU A 13 40.75 -17.15 19.08
CA LEU A 13 39.37 -17.15 18.63
C LEU A 13 38.93 -15.70 18.42
N GLY A 14 38.72 -15.36 17.15
CA GLY A 14 38.29 -14.05 16.71
C GLY A 14 36.97 -13.65 17.34
N LEU A 15 36.97 -12.47 17.95
CA LEU A 15 35.77 -11.79 18.38
C LEU A 15 35.03 -11.31 17.12
N TYR A 16 34.15 -12.13 16.57
CA TYR A 16 33.18 -11.69 15.58
C TYR A 16 32.20 -10.73 16.27
N LEU A 17 32.42 -9.43 16.07
CA LEU A 17 31.41 -8.40 16.25
C LEU A 17 30.30 -8.65 15.22
N VAL A 18 29.33 -9.49 15.59
CA VAL A 18 28.03 -9.49 14.91
C VAL A 18 27.37 -8.18 15.31
N ALA A 19 27.45 -7.19 14.42
CA ALA A 19 26.61 -6.02 14.47
C ALA A 19 25.16 -6.49 14.37
N ASN A 20 24.51 -6.68 15.53
CA ASN A 20 23.08 -6.84 15.62
C ASN A 20 22.45 -5.55 15.09
N GLY A 21 22.13 -5.54 13.80
CA GLY A 21 21.13 -4.65 13.25
C GLY A 21 19.83 -4.96 14.00
N GLN A 22 19.59 -4.26 15.10
CA GLN A 22 18.31 -4.26 15.79
C GLN A 22 17.27 -3.75 14.79
N THR A 23 16.65 -4.69 14.08
CA THR A 23 15.37 -4.42 13.44
C THR A 23 14.41 -4.17 14.58
N ASN A 24 14.04 -2.91 14.79
CA ASN A 24 12.98 -2.51 15.70
C ASN A 24 11.67 -3.15 15.19
N ILE A 25 11.46 -4.44 15.49
CA ILE A 25 10.21 -5.12 15.22
C ILE A 25 9.23 -4.62 16.27
N PRO A 26 8.18 -3.88 15.89
CA PRO A 26 7.21 -3.39 16.85
C PRO A 26 6.63 -4.55 17.65
N THR A 27 6.68 -4.48 18.97
CA THR A 27 6.18 -5.55 19.86
C THR A 27 4.66 -5.55 19.96
N ASN A 28 4.00 -4.44 19.61
CA ASN A 28 2.56 -4.25 19.68
C ASN A 28 1.86 -4.49 18.33
N PRO A 29 0.61 -5.00 18.33
CA PRO A 29 -0.21 -5.11 17.13
C PRO A 29 -0.29 -3.78 16.41
N SER A 30 0.02 -3.78 15.12
CA SER A 30 -0.04 -2.56 14.32
C SER A 30 -0.42 -2.84 12.89
N LEU A 31 -1.17 -1.90 12.31
CA LEU A 31 -1.50 -1.84 10.89
C LEU A 31 -0.93 -0.56 10.31
N ARG A 32 -0.31 -0.64 9.14
CA ARG A 32 0.17 0.51 8.37
C ARG A 32 -0.49 0.49 7.00
N LEU A 33 -0.84 1.66 6.48
CA LEU A 33 -1.56 1.81 5.23
C LEU A 33 -0.64 2.40 4.15
N ARG A 34 -0.68 1.81 2.96
CA ARG A 34 -0.13 2.37 1.72
C ARG A 34 -1.26 2.46 0.71
N ALA A 35 -1.44 3.63 0.09
CA ALA A 35 -2.55 3.89 -0.81
C ALA A 35 -2.08 4.72 -2.01
N TYR A 36 -2.31 4.16 -3.19
CA TYR A 36 -1.91 4.75 -4.46
C TYR A 36 -3.10 4.84 -5.40
N GLU A 37 -3.06 5.80 -6.32
CA GLU A 37 -4.07 5.99 -7.36
C GLU A 37 -3.37 6.11 -8.71
N ARG A 38 -3.87 5.39 -9.71
CA ARG A 38 -3.47 5.51 -11.11
C ARG A 38 -4.68 5.88 -11.95
N VAL A 39 -4.52 6.86 -12.82
CA VAL A 39 -5.51 7.20 -13.85
C VAL A 39 -5.10 6.51 -15.14
N PHE A 40 -6.07 5.92 -15.83
CA PHE A 40 -5.85 5.41 -17.17
C PHE A 40 -6.31 6.44 -18.20
N ILE A 41 -5.54 6.57 -19.27
CA ILE A 41 -5.84 7.47 -20.37
C ILE A 41 -6.36 6.61 -21.52
N ASN A 42 -7.62 6.80 -21.94
CA ASN A 42 -8.12 6.10 -23.13
C ASN A 42 -7.39 6.63 -24.37
N GLY A 43 -6.71 5.72 -25.06
CA GLY A 43 -6.11 6.00 -26.35
C GLY A 43 -7.16 5.97 -27.46
N VAL A 44 -7.72 7.13 -27.80
CA VAL A 44 -7.80 7.39 -29.25
C VAL A 44 -6.39 7.87 -29.57
N ALA A 45 -5.63 7.11 -30.35
CA ALA A 45 -4.39 7.64 -30.91
C ALA A 45 -4.70 9.03 -31.45
N PRO A 46 -3.98 10.11 -31.08
CA PRO A 46 -4.22 11.40 -31.70
C PRO A 46 -4.00 11.19 -33.19
N SER A 47 -5.09 11.13 -33.95
CA SER A 47 -5.01 11.35 -35.39
C SER A 47 -4.27 12.67 -35.53
N PRO A 48 -3.23 12.75 -36.37
CA PRO A 48 -2.44 13.96 -36.51
C PRO A 48 -3.42 15.06 -36.95
N VAL A 49 -3.73 15.99 -36.04
CA VAL A 49 -4.43 17.25 -36.32
C VAL A 49 -5.71 17.09 -37.17
N MET A 50 -6.90 17.05 -36.55
CA MET A 50 -8.10 17.35 -37.35
C MET A 50 -8.12 18.84 -37.66
N GLU A 51 -7.82 19.21 -38.91
CA GLU A 51 -8.13 20.55 -39.43
C GLU A 51 -9.65 20.69 -39.56
N VAL A 52 -10.27 21.36 -38.60
CA VAL A 52 -11.63 21.89 -38.77
C VAL A 52 -11.50 23.39 -38.98
N GLY A 53 -11.44 23.81 -40.25
CA GLY A 53 -11.34 25.23 -40.63
C GLY A 53 -9.98 25.89 -40.37
N GLY A 54 -8.87 25.14 -40.47
CA GLY A 54 -7.50 25.70 -40.41
C GLY A 54 -6.97 26.05 -39.02
N LYS A 55 -7.57 25.51 -37.94
CA LYS A 55 -7.04 25.64 -36.56
C LYS A 55 -6.77 24.28 -35.93
N GLU A 56 -5.53 24.09 -35.48
CA GLU A 56 -5.13 22.93 -34.68
C GLU A 56 -5.90 22.93 -33.35
N THR A 57 -6.73 21.92 -33.12
CA THR A 57 -7.41 21.73 -31.84
C THR A 57 -6.79 20.54 -31.11
N LYS A 58 -6.23 20.76 -29.92
CA LYS A 58 -5.70 19.67 -29.08
C LYS A 58 -6.84 18.73 -28.71
N VAL A 59 -6.74 17.47 -29.16
CA VAL A 59 -7.70 16.42 -28.78
C VAL A 59 -7.69 16.28 -27.26
N GLN A 60 -8.85 16.51 -26.64
CA GLN A 60 -8.99 16.47 -25.19
C GLN A 60 -8.87 15.02 -24.72
N VAL A 61 -7.80 14.73 -24.00
CA VAL A 61 -7.60 13.42 -23.36
C VAL A 61 -8.66 13.22 -22.30
N ILE A 62 -9.50 12.19 -22.44
CA ILE A 62 -10.55 11.86 -21.47
C ILE A 62 -9.97 10.89 -20.44
N PRO A 63 -9.71 11.32 -19.19
CA PRO A 63 -9.26 10.41 -18.14
C PRO A 63 -10.37 9.41 -17.82
N THR A 64 -10.02 8.13 -17.75
CA THR A 64 -10.94 7.07 -17.32
C THR A 64 -11.00 6.96 -15.79
N LYS A 65 -11.89 6.09 -15.30
CA LYS A 65 -12.08 5.81 -13.88
C LYS A 65 -10.74 5.43 -13.22
N PRO A 66 -10.35 6.06 -12.11
CA PRO A 66 -9.10 5.76 -11.44
C PRO A 66 -9.10 4.33 -10.87
N VAL A 67 -7.92 3.70 -10.90
CA VAL A 67 -7.64 2.43 -10.24
C VAL A 67 -6.87 2.71 -8.95
N TYR A 68 -7.31 2.07 -7.86
CA TYR A 68 -6.72 2.24 -6.54
C TYR A 68 -5.89 1.01 -6.16
N TYR A 69 -4.67 1.24 -5.69
CA TYR A 69 -3.81 0.20 -5.13
C TYR A 69 -3.67 0.46 -3.63
N ILE A 70 -4.31 -0.38 -2.82
CA ILE A 70 -4.40 -0.18 -1.37
C ILE A 70 -3.82 -1.41 -0.67
N TYR A 71 -2.83 -1.19 0.20
CA TYR A 71 -2.15 -2.24 0.94
C TYR A 71 -2.13 -1.94 2.43
N LEU A 72 -2.39 -2.97 3.23
CA LEU A 72 -2.19 -2.97 4.67
C LEU A 72 -0.97 -3.83 5.02
N ILE A 73 -0.05 -3.26 5.79
CA ILE A 73 1.09 -3.97 6.36
C ILE A 73 0.77 -4.20 7.83
N ALA A 74 0.70 -5.47 8.22
CA ALA A 74 0.13 -5.92 9.48
C ALA A 74 1.15 -6.69 10.30
N ASN A 75 1.48 -6.16 11.48
CA ASN A 75 2.33 -6.81 12.46
C ASN A 75 1.48 -7.35 13.60
N LYS A 76 1.62 -8.65 13.92
CA LYS A 76 0.87 -9.36 14.96
C LYS A 76 -0.65 -9.21 14.86
N VAL A 77 -1.16 -8.95 13.65
CA VAL A 77 -2.60 -8.97 13.32
C VAL A 77 -2.83 -10.07 12.29
N PRO A 78 -3.16 -11.30 12.72
CA PRO A 78 -3.20 -12.47 11.84
C PRO A 78 -4.40 -12.49 10.91
N TYR A 79 -5.46 -11.77 11.26
CA TYR A 79 -6.71 -11.71 10.50
C TYR A 79 -7.23 -10.29 10.46
N ILE A 80 -7.66 -9.86 9.28
CA ILE A 80 -8.27 -8.56 9.04
C ILE A 80 -9.48 -8.78 8.14
N LYS A 81 -10.61 -8.19 8.51
CA LYS A 81 -11.79 -8.08 7.69
C LYS A 81 -12.12 -6.60 7.45
N ILE A 82 -12.62 -6.31 6.27
CA ILE A 82 -13.08 -4.98 5.91
C ILE A 82 -14.50 -4.82 6.45
N GLU A 83 -14.71 -3.79 7.28
CA GLU A 83 -16.06 -3.37 7.69
C GLU A 83 -16.60 -2.36 6.67
N ARG A 84 -15.83 -1.29 6.40
CA ARG A 84 -16.22 -0.20 5.50
C ARG A 84 -15.01 0.46 4.85
N VAL A 85 -15.19 0.92 3.61
CA VAL A 85 -14.18 1.65 2.84
C VAL A 85 -14.80 2.90 2.25
N TRP A 86 -14.25 4.07 2.59
CA TRP A 86 -14.61 5.33 1.96
C TRP A 86 -13.44 5.83 1.12
N ILE A 87 -13.72 6.18 -0.13
CA ILE A 87 -12.78 6.80 -1.05
C ILE A 87 -13.42 8.10 -1.52
N LYS A 88 -12.72 9.22 -1.32
CA LYS A 88 -13.19 10.58 -1.67
C LYS A 88 -14.62 10.80 -1.20
N GLN A 89 -14.87 10.49 0.08
CA GLN A 89 -16.16 10.60 0.79
C GLN A 89 -17.27 9.63 0.31
N GLN A 90 -17.01 8.77 -0.67
CA GLN A 90 -17.97 7.79 -1.18
C GLN A 90 -17.71 6.40 -0.61
N LEU A 91 -18.77 5.68 -0.25
CA LEU A 91 -18.66 4.32 0.30
C LEU A 91 -18.50 3.30 -0.83
N TYR A 92 -17.62 2.33 -0.64
CA TYR A 92 -17.36 1.24 -1.59
C TYR A 92 -17.44 -0.12 -0.92
N THR A 93 -17.83 -1.13 -1.70
CA THR A 93 -17.57 -2.53 -1.38
C THR A 93 -16.13 -2.87 -1.77
N ALA A 94 -15.49 -3.73 -0.98
CA ALA A 94 -14.12 -4.13 -1.21
C ALA A 94 -13.87 -5.55 -0.69
N THR A 95 -12.86 -6.20 -1.25
CA THR A 95 -12.33 -7.47 -0.76
C THR A 95 -10.91 -7.29 -0.27
N ILE A 96 -10.51 -8.13 0.68
CA ILE A 96 -9.15 -8.16 1.21
C ILE A 96 -8.53 -9.53 0.91
N THR A 97 -7.33 -9.54 0.37
CA THR A 97 -6.57 -10.76 0.05
C THR A 97 -5.16 -10.65 0.59
N ARG A 98 -4.60 -11.77 1.05
CA ARG A 98 -3.21 -11.78 1.50
C ARG A 98 -2.29 -11.75 0.29
N VAL A 99 -1.29 -10.87 0.30
CA VAL A 99 -0.28 -10.80 -0.74
C VAL A 99 0.71 -11.94 -0.53
N ALA A 100 0.85 -12.79 -1.55
CA ALA A 100 1.75 -13.94 -1.52
C ALA A 100 3.22 -13.55 -1.69
N THR A 101 3.51 -12.61 -2.59
CA THR A 101 4.88 -12.24 -2.99
C THR A 101 5.22 -10.82 -2.57
N LYS A 102 6.38 -10.64 -1.92
CA LYS A 102 6.89 -9.33 -1.49
C LYS A 102 8.36 -9.21 -1.93
N PRO A 103 8.83 -8.03 -2.37
CA PRO A 103 8.13 -6.74 -2.44
C PRO A 103 7.03 -6.71 -3.51
N VAL A 104 6.11 -5.76 -3.38
CA VAL A 104 5.09 -5.48 -4.41
C VAL A 104 5.62 -4.38 -5.30
N LEU A 105 5.86 -4.72 -6.56
CA LEU A 105 6.38 -3.82 -7.60
C LEU A 105 5.28 -3.48 -8.60
N ILE A 106 5.33 -2.27 -9.15
CA ILE A 106 4.48 -1.86 -10.27
C ILE A 106 5.33 -1.13 -11.31
N GLU A 107 5.01 -1.32 -12.59
CA GLU A 107 5.53 -0.47 -13.66
C GLU A 107 4.92 0.92 -13.51
N ASN A 108 5.77 1.94 -13.46
CA ASN A 108 5.39 3.34 -13.31
C ASN A 108 6.13 4.15 -14.37
N GLY A 109 5.53 4.23 -15.56
CA GLY A 109 6.18 4.78 -16.75
C GLY A 109 7.39 3.96 -17.19
N LYS A 110 8.56 4.60 -17.23
CA LYS A 110 9.83 3.95 -17.64
C LYS A 110 10.54 3.23 -16.50
N GLN A 111 10.06 3.35 -15.27
CA GLN A 111 10.70 2.79 -14.08
C GLN A 111 9.75 1.81 -13.36
N LYS A 112 10.32 1.02 -12.44
CA LYS A 112 9.53 0.20 -11.52
C LYS A 112 9.53 0.85 -10.15
N ASP A 113 8.34 1.08 -9.61
CA ASP A 113 8.16 1.56 -8.24
C ASP A 113 7.83 0.42 -7.30
N THR A 114 8.29 0.57 -6.05
CA THR A 114 8.01 -0.38 -4.98
C THR A 114 6.85 0.12 -4.13
N LEU A 115 5.65 -0.43 -4.36
CA LEU A 115 4.44 -0.08 -3.60
C LEU A 115 4.52 -0.57 -2.15
N VAL A 116 5.12 -1.74 -1.95
CA VAL A 116 5.40 -2.34 -0.64
C VAL A 116 6.81 -2.92 -0.66
N LYS A 117 7.69 -2.42 0.21
CA LYS A 117 9.05 -2.95 0.39
C LYS A 117 9.01 -4.38 0.94
N TYR A 118 10.12 -5.10 0.83
CA TYR A 118 10.26 -6.39 1.51
C TYR A 118 9.99 -6.24 3.02
N THR A 119 9.21 -7.17 3.58
CA THR A 119 8.88 -7.22 5.00
C THR A 119 8.42 -8.62 5.40
N ASP A 120 8.77 -9.03 6.61
CA ASP A 120 8.30 -10.26 7.24
C ASP A 120 6.85 -10.14 7.75
N GLU A 121 6.32 -8.91 7.88
CA GLU A 121 4.95 -8.65 8.30
C GLU A 121 3.92 -9.13 7.26
N ALA A 122 2.71 -9.46 7.71
CA ALA A 122 1.64 -9.83 6.79
C ALA A 122 1.24 -8.62 5.92
N VAL A 123 1.18 -8.81 4.61
CA VAL A 123 0.72 -7.77 3.68
C VAL A 123 -0.61 -8.21 3.09
N TRP A 124 -1.59 -7.30 3.12
CA TRP A 124 -2.93 -7.51 2.59
C TRP A 124 -3.23 -6.47 1.53
N GLN A 125 -3.75 -6.90 0.39
CA GLN A 125 -4.25 -6.04 -0.67
C GLN A 125 -5.75 -5.85 -0.50
N ILE A 126 -6.21 -4.61 -0.65
CA ILE A 126 -7.62 -4.25 -0.69
C ILE A 126 -7.99 -3.94 -2.14
N SER A 127 -8.89 -4.75 -2.70
CA SER A 127 -9.42 -4.57 -4.04
C SER A 127 -10.81 -3.94 -3.94
N ILE A 128 -10.96 -2.76 -4.54
CA ILE A 128 -12.23 -2.03 -4.60
C ILE A 128 -13.12 -2.66 -5.67
N LYS A 129 -14.39 -2.87 -5.35
CA LYS A 129 -15.40 -3.39 -6.26
C LYS A 129 -16.33 -2.28 -6.72
N ASP A 130 -17.47 -2.14 -6.06
CA ASP A 130 -18.55 -1.25 -6.50
C ASP A 130 -18.75 -0.10 -5.52
N LYS A 131 -19.17 1.04 -6.07
CA LYS A 131 -19.67 2.14 -5.25
C LYS A 131 -21.00 1.69 -4.63
N VAL A 132 -21.15 1.90 -3.33
CA VAL A 132 -22.41 1.63 -2.65
C VAL A 132 -23.36 2.79 -2.96
N THR A 133 -24.41 2.51 -3.72
CA THR A 133 -25.41 3.51 -4.13
C THR A 133 -26.43 3.80 -3.04
N ASN A 134 -26.77 2.80 -2.21
CA ASN A 134 -27.77 2.90 -1.13
C ASN A 134 -27.12 2.69 0.26
N GLY A 135 -26.01 3.36 0.52
CA GLY A 135 -25.24 3.19 1.76
C GLY A 135 -25.76 4.07 2.89
N THR A 136 -25.88 3.52 4.09
CA THR A 136 -26.09 4.32 5.30
C THR A 136 -24.95 5.36 5.43
N LYS A 137 -25.31 6.63 5.69
CA LYS A 137 -24.36 7.72 5.98
C LYS A 137 -23.29 7.23 6.98
N SER A 138 -22.08 7.79 6.89
CA SER A 138 -21.04 7.56 7.88
C SER A 138 -21.63 7.71 9.29
N LYS A 139 -21.42 6.71 10.15
CA LYS A 139 -21.75 6.84 11.57
C LYS A 139 -21.03 8.11 12.10
N LYS A 140 -21.66 8.85 13.00
CA LYS A 140 -21.19 10.18 13.47
C LYS A 140 -19.72 10.15 13.95
N ASP A 141 -19.27 8.99 14.46
CA ASP A 141 -17.90 8.73 14.95
C ASP A 141 -16.80 8.69 13.86
N ILE A 142 -17.15 8.53 12.58
CA ILE A 142 -16.18 8.46 11.47
C ILE A 142 -16.32 9.62 10.48
N ALA A 143 -17.37 10.42 10.57
CA ALA A 143 -17.70 11.48 9.60
C ALA A 143 -16.55 12.48 9.40
N ASP A 144 -15.96 12.99 10.48
CA ASP A 144 -14.87 13.96 10.41
C ASP A 144 -13.63 13.37 9.72
N LYS A 145 -13.34 12.09 9.96
CA LYS A 145 -12.24 11.40 9.29
C LYS A 145 -12.52 11.23 7.80
N VAL A 146 -13.76 10.91 7.43
CA VAL A 146 -14.17 10.76 6.02
C VAL A 146 -14.09 12.11 5.30
N ALA A 147 -14.48 13.21 5.94
CA ALA A 147 -14.40 14.54 5.36
C ALA A 147 -12.95 15.01 5.16
N ALA A 148 -12.06 14.69 6.10
CA ALA A 148 -10.67 15.18 6.11
C ALA A 148 -9.67 14.35 5.29
N ASN A 149 -10.06 13.18 4.75
CA ASN A 149 -9.13 12.23 4.12
C ASN A 149 -9.70 11.67 2.81
N GLU A 150 -8.83 11.46 1.81
CA GLU A 150 -9.23 10.81 0.56
C GLU A 150 -9.51 9.31 0.72
N LEU A 151 -8.93 8.64 1.72
CA LEU A 151 -9.20 7.23 2.02
C LEU A 151 -9.43 7.05 3.52
N VAL A 152 -10.52 6.36 3.86
CA VAL A 152 -10.79 5.86 5.22
C VAL A 152 -11.16 4.39 5.15
N LEU A 153 -10.43 3.58 5.90
CA LEU A 153 -10.68 2.15 6.09
C LEU A 153 -11.10 1.91 7.53
N ARG A 154 -12.23 1.23 7.71
CA ARG A 154 -12.60 0.64 8.98
C ARG A 154 -12.52 -0.87 8.86
N LEU A 155 -11.74 -1.46 9.76
CA LEU A 155 -11.34 -2.85 9.72
C LEU A 155 -11.63 -3.47 11.07
N ASN A 156 -11.88 -4.77 11.09
CA ASN A 156 -11.96 -5.54 12.33
C ASN A 156 -11.07 -6.78 12.27
N ASP A 157 -10.54 -7.18 13.42
CA ASP A 157 -9.90 -8.48 13.56
C ASP A 157 -10.89 -9.54 14.08
N LYS A 158 -10.38 -10.76 14.28
CA LYS A 158 -11.17 -11.90 14.74
C LYS A 158 -11.67 -11.75 16.18
N SER A 159 -11.02 -10.90 16.99
CA SER A 159 -11.42 -10.58 18.36
C SER A 159 -12.47 -9.47 18.44
N GLY A 160 -12.78 -8.82 17.30
CA GLY A 160 -13.70 -7.70 17.22
C GLY A 160 -13.05 -6.34 17.47
N ALA A 161 -11.73 -6.27 17.64
CA ALA A 161 -11.03 -4.99 17.74
C ALA A 161 -11.17 -4.22 16.43
N VAL A 162 -11.51 -2.94 16.52
CA VAL A 162 -11.77 -2.08 15.37
C VAL A 162 -10.56 -1.20 15.11
N TYR A 163 -10.07 -1.22 13.88
CA TYR A 163 -8.96 -0.40 13.43
C TYR A 163 -9.45 0.57 12.37
N THR A 164 -9.14 1.85 12.59
CA THR A 164 -9.32 2.89 11.57
C THR A 164 -7.98 3.23 10.95
N ARG A 165 -7.91 3.21 9.61
CA ARG A 165 -6.74 3.65 8.85
C ARG A 165 -7.15 4.68 7.82
N VAL A 166 -6.34 5.72 7.70
CA VAL A 166 -6.64 6.86 6.84
C VAL A 166 -5.44 7.19 5.97
N ALA A 167 -5.71 7.66 4.75
CA ALA A 167 -4.72 8.36 3.94
C ALA A 167 -5.30 9.73 3.59
N LYS A 168 -4.58 10.80 3.97
CA LYS A 168 -5.02 12.17 3.69
C LYS A 168 -5.19 12.38 2.19
N THR A 169 -4.23 11.89 1.41
CA THR A 169 -4.27 11.84 -0.06
C THR A 169 -3.74 10.51 -0.56
N PHE A 170 -4.13 10.12 -1.77
CA PHE A 170 -3.50 9.04 -2.51
C PHE A 170 -2.15 9.48 -3.09
N THR A 171 -1.15 8.60 -3.01
CA THR A 171 0.07 8.78 -3.78
C THR A 171 -0.24 8.54 -5.26
N LYS A 172 0.02 9.53 -6.12
CA LYS A 172 -0.30 9.44 -7.54
C LYS A 172 0.78 8.65 -8.27
N LEU A 173 0.37 7.63 -9.01
CA LEU A 173 1.23 6.91 -9.95
C LEU A 173 1.15 7.60 -11.32
N GLU A 174 2.16 7.38 -12.15
CA GLU A 174 2.15 7.84 -13.53
C GLU A 174 0.92 7.27 -14.26
N PRO A 175 0.25 8.10 -15.09
CA PRO A 175 -0.85 7.63 -15.92
C PRO A 175 -0.40 6.50 -16.84
N GLN A 176 -1.28 5.55 -17.08
CA GLN A 176 -1.05 4.45 -18.01
C GLN A 176 -2.07 4.50 -19.15
N ALA A 177 -1.66 4.17 -20.37
CA ALA A 177 -2.60 4.00 -21.46
C ALA A 177 -3.60 2.89 -21.10
N GLY A 178 -4.90 3.20 -21.17
CA GLY A 178 -5.96 2.21 -21.10
C GLY A 178 -5.99 1.43 -22.40
N MET A 179 -6.10 0.10 -22.30
CA MET A 179 -6.48 -0.76 -23.43
C MET A 179 -7.95 -0.59 -23.75
#